data_AF-A0A6B0W8Z0-F1
#
_entry.id   AF-A0A6B0W8Z0-F1
#
_cell.length_a   1.000
_cell.length_b   1.000
_cell.length_c   1.000
_cell.angle_alpha   90.00
_cell.angle_beta   90.00
_cell.angle_gamma   90.00
#
_symmetry.space_group_name_H-M   'P 1'
#
loop_
_entity.id
_entity.type
_entity.pdbx_description
1 polymer ?
#
loop_
_entity_poly.entity_id
_entity_poly.type
_entity_poly.pdbx_seq_one_letter_code
_entity_poly.pdbx_strand_id
1 'polypeptide(L)'
;GRVRGGGDELGLPVLVTAAILAGILLFAAAYVVGEKPFNRTCPVTGQWVGAVSVADIPGDLSEDERRAAANVLNAEVDALITATRSHGGYVIRFSSEQAARTWDGYETARKDDYLLSNNARPGWLAGFPPLLRAAAIALVGVAWIWLAGIIIAQCTGMTDWSPISGMALLTVVLVMLLGGTGAVVGAVLIGAALCVAITLAADMMADLRTGHLVGAQPRRQQVLELLVVGIGPLVSMLVVLLIAEANRQSFGVAFGPETPTTAPQAQALQAVITGVQGGEMPYALYGLGALLGALLGLSTFSGLGVLVGLSMYLPFAAIATYGVGCVVNMLVARWKGRVWAEDWGVPFAAGLIVGESLLAMTVNMIVLATG
;
A
#
# COMPACT_ATOMS: atom_id res chain seq x y z
N GLY A 1 -9.73 -1.37 -44.71
CA GLY A 1 -9.40 -2.79 -44.56
C GLY A 1 -10.03 -3.30 -43.28
N ARG A 2 -10.63 -4.50 -43.28
CA ARG A 2 -11.21 -5.11 -42.07
C ARG A 2 -10.07 -5.46 -41.10
N VAL A 3 -9.98 -4.73 -39.98
CA VAL A 3 -9.13 -5.07 -38.84
C VAL A 3 -9.64 -6.40 -38.28
N ARG A 4 -8.80 -7.44 -38.28
CA ARG A 4 -9.11 -8.74 -37.67
C ARG A 4 -9.05 -8.57 -36.15
N GLY A 5 -10.19 -8.27 -35.53
CA GLY A 5 -10.33 -8.01 -34.09
C GLY A 5 -10.18 -9.22 -33.17
N GLY A 6 -9.08 -9.97 -33.25
CA GLY A 6 -8.79 -11.08 -32.32
C GLY A 6 -7.33 -11.20 -31.93
N GLY A 7 -6.46 -10.30 -32.38
CA GLY A 7 -5.01 -10.45 -32.33
C GLY A 7 -4.25 -9.22 -31.85
N ASP A 8 -4.88 -8.29 -31.14
CA ASP A 8 -4.22 -7.01 -30.81
C ASP A 8 -3.76 -6.88 -29.36
N GLU A 9 -4.21 -7.76 -28.46
CA GLU A 9 -3.79 -7.82 -27.03
C GLU A 9 -3.13 -9.15 -26.69
N LEU A 10 -2.29 -9.20 -25.63
CA LEU A 10 -1.62 -10.43 -25.17
C LEU A 10 -2.58 -11.62 -24.96
N GLY A 11 -3.86 -11.34 -24.76
CA GLY A 11 -4.95 -12.31 -24.81
C GLY A 11 -5.19 -13.02 -23.48
N LEU A 12 -6.33 -13.71 -23.41
CA LEU A 12 -6.79 -14.41 -22.20
C LEU A 12 -5.74 -15.37 -21.59
N PRO A 13 -4.93 -16.12 -22.36
CA PRO A 13 -3.95 -17.03 -21.76
C PRO A 13 -2.90 -16.32 -20.89
N VAL A 14 -2.43 -15.14 -21.32
CA VAL A 14 -1.43 -14.36 -20.57
C VAL A 14 -2.07 -13.80 -19.30
N LEU A 15 -3.30 -13.30 -19.39
CA LEU A 15 -4.05 -12.81 -18.24
C LEU A 15 -4.30 -13.91 -17.20
N VAL A 16 -4.72 -15.10 -17.64
CA VAL A 16 -4.92 -16.26 -16.75
C VAL A 16 -3.61 -16.68 -16.09
N THR A 17 -2.51 -16.71 -16.86
CA THR A 17 -1.18 -17.04 -16.33
C THR A 17 -0.75 -16.03 -15.27
N ALA A 18 -0.91 -14.73 -15.53
CA ALA A 18 -0.58 -13.66 -14.59
C ALA A 18 -1.43 -13.73 -13.32
N ALA A 19 -2.73 -14.00 -13.44
CA ALA A 19 -3.65 -14.13 -12.30
C ALA A 19 -3.29 -15.35 -11.42
N ILE A 20 -2.97 -16.50 -12.04
CA ILE A 20 -2.52 -17.69 -11.31
C ILE A 20 -1.20 -17.40 -10.58
N LEU A 21 -0.24 -16.79 -11.26
CA LEU A 21 1.07 -16.48 -10.69
C LEU A 21 0.96 -15.47 -9.54
N ALA A 22 0.13 -14.43 -9.69
CA ALA A 22 -0.20 -13.49 -8.62
C ALA A 22 -0.86 -14.20 -7.43
N GLY A 23 -1.80 -15.13 -7.68
CA GLY A 23 -2.43 -15.94 -6.64
C GLY A 23 -1.43 -16.81 -5.87
N ILE A 24 -0.49 -17.45 -6.56
CA ILE A 24 0.58 -18.24 -5.94
C ILE A 24 1.50 -17.35 -5.09
N LEU A 25 1.87 -16.17 -5.60
CA LEU A 25 2.72 -15.23 -4.87
C LEU A 25 2.02 -14.68 -3.62
N LEU A 26 0.74 -14.33 -3.72
CA LEU A 26 -0.06 -13.89 -2.57
C LEU A 26 -0.26 -15.00 -1.56
N PHE A 27 -0.47 -16.25 -2.01
CA PHE A 27 -0.53 -17.41 -1.15
C PHE A 27 0.78 -17.63 -0.40
N ALA A 28 1.90 -17.63 -1.11
CA ALA A 28 3.23 -17.76 -0.52
C ALA A 28 3.49 -16.64 0.48
N ALA A 29 3.15 -15.39 0.15
CA ALA A 29 3.29 -14.25 1.05
C ALA A 29 2.41 -14.40 2.31
N ALA A 30 1.13 -14.75 2.15
CA ALA A 30 0.21 -14.95 3.27
C ALA A 30 0.64 -16.12 4.17
N TYR A 31 1.15 -17.20 3.58
CA TYR A 31 1.64 -18.37 4.30
C TYR A 31 2.93 -18.05 5.07
N VAL A 32 3.96 -17.54 4.37
CA VAL A 32 5.27 -17.21 4.97
C VAL A 32 5.11 -16.18 6.08
N VAL A 33 4.28 -15.16 5.89
CA VAL A 33 4.05 -14.16 6.93
C VAL A 33 3.19 -14.71 8.07
N GLY A 34 2.21 -15.56 7.77
CA GLY A 34 1.38 -16.22 8.79
C GLY A 34 2.15 -17.19 9.68
N GLU A 35 3.28 -17.73 9.22
CA GLU A 35 4.18 -18.58 10.01
C GLU A 35 5.25 -17.81 10.78
N LYS A 36 5.47 -16.52 10.45
CA LYS A 36 6.41 -15.70 11.21
C LYS A 36 5.86 -15.42 12.60
N PRO A 37 6.69 -15.55 13.65
CA PRO A 37 6.27 -15.20 14.99
C PRO A 37 5.91 -13.73 15.08
N PHE A 38 4.77 -13.43 15.72
CA PHE A 38 4.31 -12.05 15.85
C PHE A 38 4.94 -11.34 17.06
N ASN A 39 5.34 -12.10 18.09
CA ASN A 39 5.81 -11.55 19.34
C ASN A 39 7.29 -11.15 19.31
N ARG A 40 7.60 -10.06 20.00
CA ARG A 40 8.99 -9.61 20.20
C ARG A 40 9.60 -10.08 21.51
N THR A 41 8.78 -10.37 22.51
CA THR A 41 9.21 -10.84 23.84
C THR A 41 8.60 -12.19 24.18
N CYS A 42 9.36 -13.02 24.88
CA CYS A 42 8.92 -14.34 25.33
C CYS A 42 7.83 -14.18 26.42
N PRO A 43 6.65 -14.80 26.27
CA PRO A 43 5.56 -14.68 27.25
C PRO A 43 5.87 -15.27 28.63
N VAL A 44 6.91 -16.12 28.73
CA VAL A 44 7.27 -16.81 29.98
C VAL A 44 8.46 -16.15 30.67
N THR A 45 9.49 -15.78 29.91
CA THR A 45 10.75 -15.24 30.47
C THR A 45 10.88 -13.73 30.34
N GLY A 46 10.06 -13.07 29.50
CA GLY A 46 10.18 -11.65 29.20
C GLY A 46 11.38 -11.28 28.31
N GLN A 47 12.24 -12.24 27.97
CA GLN A 47 13.41 -12.02 27.11
C GLN A 47 13.00 -11.66 25.68
N TRP A 48 13.84 -10.88 25.00
CA TRP A 48 13.68 -10.62 23.57
C TRP A 48 13.83 -11.91 22.76
N VAL A 49 12.92 -12.11 21.82
CA VAL A 49 12.88 -13.24 20.88
C VAL A 49 12.59 -12.79 19.44
N GLY A 50 12.20 -11.54 19.23
CA GLY A 50 12.05 -10.90 17.93
C GLY A 50 13.01 -9.72 17.79
N ALA A 51 12.98 -9.09 16.60
CA ALA A 51 13.85 -7.97 16.29
C ALA A 51 13.70 -6.81 17.29
N VAL A 52 14.84 -6.32 17.78
CA VAL A 52 14.97 -5.19 18.70
C VAL A 52 15.34 -3.96 17.89
N SER A 53 14.50 -2.92 17.96
CA SER A 53 14.78 -1.63 17.34
C SER A 53 15.50 -0.69 18.29
N VAL A 54 16.17 0.33 17.75
CA VAL A 54 16.84 1.37 18.55
C VAL A 54 15.87 2.03 19.55
N ALA A 55 14.61 2.21 19.13
CA ALA A 55 13.55 2.78 19.94
C ALA A 55 13.17 1.90 21.15
N ASP A 56 13.40 0.59 21.07
CA ASP A 56 13.06 -0.37 22.13
C ASP A 56 14.06 -0.34 23.29
N ILE A 57 15.21 0.34 23.14
CA ILE A 57 16.23 0.44 24.20
C ILE A 57 15.97 1.68 25.05
N PRO A 58 15.52 1.53 26.32
CA PRO A 58 15.30 2.64 27.22
C PRO A 58 16.63 3.20 27.77
N GLY A 59 16.67 4.51 28.04
CA GLY A 59 17.77 5.18 28.75
C GLY A 59 18.27 6.45 28.06
N ASP A 60 19.09 7.22 28.79
CA ASP A 60 19.75 8.47 28.33
C ASP A 60 20.99 8.20 27.45
N LEU A 61 21.02 7.05 26.75
CA LEU A 61 22.11 6.67 25.86
C LEU A 61 22.03 7.47 24.56
N SER A 62 23.20 7.78 23.98
CA SER A 62 23.26 8.35 22.63
C SER A 62 22.69 7.38 21.58
N GLU A 63 22.22 7.88 20.43
CA GLU A 63 21.63 7.02 19.40
C GLU A 63 22.60 5.94 18.89
N ASP A 64 23.90 6.26 18.82
CA ASP A 64 24.95 5.33 18.43
C ASP A 64 25.14 4.20 19.45
N GLU A 65 25.10 4.51 20.75
CA GLU A 65 25.12 3.51 21.82
C GLU A 65 23.87 2.63 21.80
N ARG A 66 22.69 3.23 21.55
CA ARG A 66 21.44 2.48 21.39
C ARG A 66 21.48 1.56 20.16
N ARG A 67 22.08 2.00 19.05
CA ARG A 67 22.29 1.14 17.86
C ARG A 67 23.25 -0.01 18.17
N ALA A 68 24.37 0.27 18.83
CA ALA A 68 25.31 -0.78 19.22
C ALA A 68 24.65 -1.81 20.12
N ALA A 69 23.90 -1.37 21.14
CA ALA A 69 23.16 -2.25 22.03
C ALA A 69 22.07 -3.05 21.31
N ALA A 70 21.34 -2.43 20.37
CA ALA A 70 20.34 -3.14 19.57
C ALA A 70 20.97 -4.21 18.67
N ASN A 71 22.13 -3.93 18.08
CA ASN A 71 22.86 -4.92 17.28
C ASN A 71 23.31 -6.12 18.12
N VAL A 72 23.80 -5.89 19.34
CA VAL A 72 24.17 -6.96 20.27
C VAL A 72 22.95 -7.81 20.64
N LEU A 73 21.84 -7.18 21.04
CA LEU A 73 20.61 -7.90 21.38
C LEU A 73 20.04 -8.69 20.20
N ASN A 74 20.09 -8.14 18.98
CA ASN A 74 19.65 -8.87 17.78
C ASN A 74 20.54 -10.08 17.50
N ALA A 75 21.86 -9.96 17.68
CA ALA A 75 22.78 -11.09 17.55
C ALA A 75 22.51 -12.18 18.60
N GLU A 76 22.16 -11.80 19.84
CA GLU A 76 21.72 -12.74 20.87
C GLU A 76 20.41 -13.43 20.49
N VAL A 77 19.43 -12.69 19.98
CA VAL A 77 18.14 -13.24 19.53
C VAL A 77 18.33 -14.24 18.39
N ASP A 78 19.19 -13.93 17.42
CA ASP A 78 19.49 -14.83 16.29
C ASP A 78 20.22 -16.11 16.74
N ALA A 79 20.96 -16.05 17.84
CA ALA A 79 21.65 -17.20 18.43
C ALA A 79 20.74 -18.09 19.30
N LEU A 80 19.53 -17.65 19.66
CA LEU A 80 18.62 -18.43 20.50
C LEU A 80 18.06 -19.66 19.75
N ILE A 81 18.08 -20.82 20.41
CA ILE A 81 17.32 -22.00 19.99
C ILE A 81 15.84 -21.71 20.28
N THR A 82 15.14 -21.22 19.27
CA THR A 82 13.79 -20.72 19.40
C THR A 82 12.76 -21.81 19.15
N ALA A 83 12.02 -22.16 20.21
CA ALA A 83 10.83 -22.99 20.08
C ALA A 83 9.65 -22.12 19.63
N THR A 84 8.73 -22.69 18.86
CA THR A 84 7.49 -22.01 18.46
C THR A 84 6.25 -22.81 18.85
N ARG A 85 5.15 -22.10 19.15
CA ARG A 85 3.81 -22.66 19.37
C ARG A 85 2.77 -21.82 18.65
N SER A 86 1.70 -22.46 18.19
CA SER A 86 0.57 -21.76 17.57
C SER A 86 -0.55 -21.57 18.59
N HIS A 87 -1.06 -20.35 18.73
CA HIS A 87 -2.23 -20.03 19.56
C HIS A 87 -3.05 -18.89 18.94
N GLY A 88 -4.37 -19.01 18.89
CA GLY A 88 -5.25 -17.96 18.36
C GLY A 88 -5.00 -17.56 16.90
N GLY A 89 -4.43 -18.48 16.09
CA GLY A 89 -4.01 -18.21 14.71
C GLY A 89 -2.62 -17.55 14.60
N TYR A 90 -1.92 -17.32 15.70
CA TYR A 90 -0.60 -16.71 15.69
C TYR A 90 0.50 -17.70 16.04
N VAL A 91 1.66 -17.53 15.41
CA VAL A 91 2.88 -18.21 15.83
C VAL A 91 3.55 -17.37 16.94
N ILE A 92 3.86 -18.02 18.06
CA ILE A 92 4.53 -17.44 19.21
C ILE A 92 5.91 -18.07 19.33
N ARG A 93 6.93 -17.25 19.48
CA ARG A 93 8.32 -17.66 19.68
C ARG A 93 8.70 -17.60 21.16
N PHE A 94 9.48 -18.56 21.61
CA PHE A 94 9.97 -18.69 22.98
C PHE A 94 11.50 -18.69 23.02
N SER A 95 12.07 -18.23 24.13
CA SER A 95 13.53 -18.18 24.31
C SER A 95 14.17 -19.54 24.55
N SER A 96 13.39 -20.56 24.91
CA SER A 96 13.84 -21.94 25.05
C SER A 96 12.69 -22.94 24.95
N GLU A 97 13.00 -24.21 24.70
CA GLU A 97 12.01 -25.30 24.72
C GLU A 97 11.38 -25.48 26.11
N GLN A 98 12.12 -25.17 27.19
CA GLN A 98 11.57 -25.19 28.55
C GLN A 98 10.49 -24.12 28.72
N ALA A 99 10.72 -22.91 28.21
CA ALA A 99 9.71 -21.85 28.21
C ALA A 99 8.47 -22.24 27.39
N ALA A 100 8.66 -22.89 26.24
CA ALA A 100 7.55 -23.40 25.44
C ALA A 100 6.73 -24.48 26.17
N ARG A 101 7.38 -25.38 26.90
CA ARG A 101 6.68 -26.38 27.73
C ARG A 101 5.90 -25.76 28.88
N THR A 102 6.45 -24.74 29.53
CA THR A 102 5.73 -23.98 30.56
C THR A 102 4.48 -23.33 29.97
N TRP A 103 4.60 -22.76 28.77
CA TRP A 103 3.46 -22.21 28.03
C TRP A 103 2.40 -23.25 27.68
N ASP A 104 2.81 -24.45 27.26
CA ASP A 104 1.87 -25.53 26.94
C ASP A 104 0.95 -25.84 28.13
N GLY A 105 1.48 -25.77 29.37
CA GLY A 105 0.74 -25.95 30.61
C GLY A 105 -0.12 -24.76 31.08
N TYR A 106 -0.07 -23.59 30.42
CA TYR A 106 -0.93 -22.47 30.77
C TYR A 106 -2.38 -22.69 30.32
N GLU A 107 -3.32 -22.23 31.14
CA GLU A 107 -4.74 -22.16 30.79
C GLU A 107 -4.96 -21.29 29.55
N THR A 108 -5.96 -21.65 28.74
CA THR A 108 -6.31 -20.92 27.51
C THR A 108 -6.58 -19.45 27.78
N ALA A 109 -7.24 -19.12 28.90
CA ALA A 109 -7.51 -17.73 29.29
C ALA A 109 -6.22 -16.90 29.42
N ARG A 110 -5.18 -17.45 30.05
CA ARG A 110 -3.88 -16.76 30.17
C ARG A 110 -3.19 -16.57 28.82
N LYS A 111 -3.35 -17.55 27.90
CA LYS A 111 -2.81 -17.45 26.54
C LYS A 111 -3.54 -16.37 25.74
N ASP A 112 -4.86 -16.26 25.92
CA ASP A 112 -5.68 -15.22 25.30
C ASP A 112 -5.38 -13.83 25.88
N ASP A 113 -5.16 -13.71 27.18
CA ASP A 113 -4.73 -12.47 27.84
C ASP A 113 -3.38 -11.97 27.31
N TYR A 114 -2.45 -12.88 27.01
CA TYR A 114 -1.18 -12.52 26.37
C TYR A 114 -1.38 -11.98 24.95
N LEU A 115 -2.29 -12.58 24.17
CA LEU A 115 -2.63 -12.06 22.85
C LEU A 115 -3.25 -10.65 22.96
N LEU A 116 -4.17 -10.44 23.90
CA LEU A 116 -4.81 -9.16 24.14
C LEU A 116 -3.81 -8.09 24.61
N SER A 117 -2.86 -8.43 25.48
CA SER A 117 -1.84 -7.48 25.96
C SER A 117 -0.88 -7.02 24.85
N ASN A 118 -0.78 -7.78 23.76
CA ASN A 118 -0.02 -7.42 22.57
C ASN A 118 -0.91 -6.89 21.43
N ASN A 119 -2.16 -6.51 21.73
CA ASN A 119 -3.15 -6.06 20.74
C ASN A 119 -3.35 -7.02 19.56
N ALA A 120 -3.22 -8.33 19.79
CA ALA A 120 -3.35 -9.38 18.80
C ALA A 120 -4.68 -10.13 18.97
N ARG A 121 -5.75 -9.61 18.39
CA ARG A 121 -7.06 -10.29 18.35
C ARG A 121 -7.08 -11.29 17.19
N PRO A 122 -7.59 -12.52 17.38
CA PRO A 122 -7.72 -13.49 16.30
C PRO A 122 -8.55 -12.93 15.14
N GLY A 123 -8.09 -13.14 13.90
CA GLY A 123 -8.86 -12.77 12.71
C GLY A 123 -10.02 -13.72 12.44
N TRP A 124 -10.87 -13.38 11.47
CA TRP A 124 -12.02 -14.21 11.08
C TRP A 124 -11.61 -15.61 10.61
N LEU A 125 -10.38 -15.76 10.11
CA LEU A 125 -9.86 -17.03 9.61
C LEU A 125 -8.95 -17.76 10.63
N ALA A 126 -8.87 -17.30 11.88
CA ALA A 126 -7.96 -17.87 12.88
C ALA A 126 -8.25 -19.34 13.25
N GLY A 127 -9.50 -19.79 13.09
CA GLY A 127 -9.90 -21.17 13.37
C GLY A 127 -9.52 -22.18 12.27
N PHE A 128 -9.06 -21.71 11.11
CA PHE A 128 -8.66 -22.58 9.99
C PHE A 128 -7.17 -22.97 10.09
N PRO A 129 -6.79 -24.14 9.54
CA PRO A 129 -5.38 -24.51 9.46
C PRO A 129 -4.60 -23.49 8.61
N PRO A 130 -3.28 -23.31 8.86
CA PRO A 130 -2.49 -22.25 8.24
C PRO A 130 -2.57 -22.21 6.72
N LEU A 131 -2.56 -23.39 6.07
CA LEU A 131 -2.70 -23.52 4.62
C LEU A 131 -4.04 -23.00 4.10
N LEU A 132 -5.16 -23.41 4.73
CA LEU A 132 -6.50 -22.96 4.30
C LEU A 132 -6.69 -21.47 4.55
N ARG A 133 -6.17 -20.95 5.67
CA ARG A 133 -6.18 -19.52 5.96
C ARG A 133 -5.40 -18.73 4.91
N ALA A 134 -4.17 -19.15 4.58
CA ALA A 134 -3.36 -18.48 3.55
C ALA A 134 -4.03 -18.54 2.17
N ALA A 135 -4.63 -19.68 1.81
CA ALA A 135 -5.39 -19.84 0.57
C ALA A 135 -6.60 -18.89 0.51
N ALA A 136 -7.38 -18.79 1.58
CA ALA A 136 -8.51 -17.88 1.67
C ALA A 136 -8.07 -16.42 1.58
N ILE A 137 -7.02 -16.01 2.30
CA ILE A 137 -6.46 -14.66 2.22
C ILE A 137 -5.97 -14.35 0.80
N ALA A 138 -5.29 -15.28 0.14
CA ALA A 138 -4.82 -15.10 -1.23
C ALA A 138 -5.97 -14.96 -2.23
N LEU A 139 -7.01 -15.80 -2.12
CA LEU A 139 -8.20 -15.71 -2.97
C LEU A 139 -8.93 -14.38 -2.81
N VAL A 140 -9.14 -13.94 -1.56
CA VAL A 140 -9.71 -12.61 -1.29
C VAL A 140 -8.79 -11.52 -1.82
N GLY A 141 -7.48 -11.65 -1.64
CA GLY A 141 -6.48 -10.71 -2.16
C GLY A 141 -6.52 -10.58 -3.68
N VAL A 142 -6.58 -11.69 -4.42
CA VAL A 142 -6.71 -11.67 -5.90
C VAL A 142 -8.02 -11.00 -6.32
N ALA A 143 -9.15 -11.39 -5.71
CA ALA A 143 -10.44 -10.77 -6.01
C ALA A 143 -10.44 -9.27 -5.69
N TRP A 144 -9.79 -8.89 -4.60
CA TRP A 144 -9.67 -7.51 -4.17
C TRP A 144 -8.75 -6.69 -5.08
N ILE A 145 -7.60 -7.21 -5.51
CA ILE A 145 -6.73 -6.57 -6.51
C ILE A 145 -7.48 -6.36 -7.83
N TRP A 146 -8.23 -7.36 -8.29
CA TRP A 146 -9.01 -7.24 -9.53
C TRP A 146 -10.08 -6.14 -9.41
N LEU A 147 -10.86 -6.15 -8.33
CA LEU A 147 -11.88 -5.13 -8.07
C LEU A 147 -11.26 -3.74 -7.93
N ALA A 148 -10.19 -3.62 -7.14
CA ALA A 148 -9.47 -2.37 -6.91
C ALA A 148 -8.86 -1.83 -8.21
N GLY A 149 -8.30 -2.70 -9.06
CA GLY A 149 -7.76 -2.32 -10.37
C GLY A 149 -8.84 -1.72 -11.28
N ILE A 150 -10.05 -2.30 -11.31
CA ILE A 150 -11.18 -1.74 -12.06
C ILE A 150 -11.57 -0.37 -11.51
N ILE A 151 -11.71 -0.24 -10.19
CA ILE A 151 -12.08 1.03 -9.55
C ILE A 151 -11.05 2.11 -9.89
N ILE A 152 -9.76 1.80 -9.75
CA ILE A 152 -8.67 2.74 -10.00
C ILE A 152 -8.60 3.12 -11.49
N ALA A 153 -8.71 2.16 -12.41
CA ALA A 153 -8.77 2.45 -13.84
C ALA A 153 -9.98 3.34 -14.20
N GLN A 154 -11.14 3.12 -13.59
CA GLN A 154 -12.32 3.96 -13.78
C GLN A 154 -12.13 5.37 -13.22
N CYS A 155 -11.61 5.51 -12.00
CA CYS A 155 -11.30 6.80 -11.38
C CYS A 155 -10.34 7.59 -12.28
N THR A 156 -9.18 7.01 -12.61
CA THR A 156 -8.18 7.65 -13.46
C THR A 156 -8.77 8.00 -14.82
N GLY A 157 -9.53 7.10 -15.45
CA GLY A 157 -10.10 7.34 -16.77
C GLY A 157 -11.16 8.46 -16.81
N MET A 158 -11.87 8.69 -15.70
CA MET A 158 -12.93 9.71 -15.62
C MET A 158 -12.43 11.07 -15.13
N THR A 159 -11.45 11.11 -14.23
CA THR A 159 -11.08 12.33 -13.52
C THR A 159 -9.59 12.68 -13.57
N ASP A 160 -8.75 11.81 -14.14
CA ASP A 160 -7.28 11.86 -14.05
C ASP A 160 -6.74 11.77 -12.61
N TRP A 161 -7.58 11.38 -11.64
CA TRP A 161 -7.20 11.18 -10.23
C TRP A 161 -7.43 9.73 -9.79
N SER A 162 -6.51 9.21 -8.96
CA SER A 162 -6.57 7.84 -8.45
C SER A 162 -6.45 7.80 -6.91
N PRO A 163 -7.42 7.23 -6.18
CA PRO A 163 -7.37 7.11 -4.72
C PRO A 163 -6.49 5.94 -4.24
N ILE A 164 -5.28 5.80 -4.79
CA ILE A 164 -4.39 4.65 -4.55
C ILE A 164 -4.07 4.48 -3.06
N SER A 165 -3.73 5.57 -2.35
CA SER A 165 -3.44 5.49 -0.91
C SER A 165 -4.65 5.09 -0.06
N GLY A 166 -5.87 5.50 -0.42
CA GLY A 166 -7.08 5.04 0.25
C GLY A 166 -7.28 3.53 0.09
N MET A 167 -7.05 3.01 -1.11
CA MET A 167 -7.13 1.57 -1.39
C MET A 167 -6.04 0.77 -0.64
N ALA A 168 -4.84 1.33 -0.48
CA ALA A 168 -3.77 0.76 0.32
C ALA A 168 -4.20 0.51 1.76
N LEU A 169 -4.72 1.57 2.40
CA LEU A 169 -5.15 1.55 3.80
C LEU A 169 -6.31 0.58 4.01
N LEU A 170 -7.30 0.59 3.11
CA LEU A 170 -8.43 -0.34 3.17
C LEU A 170 -7.97 -1.80 3.03
N THR A 171 -6.95 -2.06 2.21
CA THR A 171 -6.36 -3.40 2.06
C THR A 171 -5.72 -3.86 3.36
N VAL A 172 -5.00 -2.98 4.06
CA VAL A 172 -4.39 -3.29 5.36
C VAL A 172 -5.47 -3.63 6.38
N VAL A 173 -6.54 -2.84 6.46
CA VAL A 173 -7.70 -3.14 7.31
C VAL A 173 -8.29 -4.51 6.98
N LEU A 174 -8.57 -4.78 5.71
CA LEU A 174 -9.18 -6.03 5.26
C LEU A 174 -8.30 -7.24 5.62
N VAL A 175 -6.99 -7.18 5.36
CA VAL A 175 -6.06 -8.26 5.67
C VAL A 175 -5.93 -8.46 7.19
N MET A 176 -5.91 -7.39 7.99
CA MET A 176 -5.89 -7.51 9.46
C MET A 176 -7.20 -8.08 10.02
N LEU A 177 -8.36 -7.80 9.41
CA LEU A 177 -9.62 -8.44 9.80
C LEU A 177 -9.63 -9.95 9.50
N LEU A 178 -9.06 -10.36 8.37
CA LEU A 178 -9.00 -11.76 7.96
C LEU A 178 -7.92 -12.55 8.72
N GLY A 179 -6.70 -12.02 8.77
CA GLY A 179 -5.51 -12.66 9.32
C GLY A 179 -5.31 -12.42 10.82
N GLY A 180 -5.93 -11.39 11.38
CA GLY A 180 -5.81 -10.97 12.77
C GLY A 180 -5.00 -9.69 12.95
N THR A 181 -5.27 -8.95 14.02
CA THR A 181 -4.68 -7.62 14.26
C THR A 181 -3.18 -7.64 14.57
N GLY A 182 -2.61 -8.81 14.89
CA GLY A 182 -1.18 -9.03 15.01
C GLY A 182 -0.46 -9.26 13.68
N ALA A 183 -1.18 -9.51 12.58
CA ALA A 183 -0.61 -9.82 11.26
C ALA A 183 -0.18 -8.57 10.46
N VAL A 184 0.39 -7.57 11.15
CA VAL A 184 0.70 -6.24 10.59
C VAL A 184 1.63 -6.30 9.39
N VAL A 185 2.74 -7.05 9.51
CA VAL A 185 3.74 -7.17 8.43
C VAL A 185 3.09 -7.73 7.16
N GLY A 186 2.20 -8.73 7.30
CA GLY A 186 1.52 -9.35 6.16
C GLY A 186 0.53 -8.40 5.52
N ALA A 187 -0.25 -7.69 6.34
CA ALA A 187 -1.18 -6.67 5.88
C ALA A 187 -0.50 -5.56 5.09
N VAL A 188 0.63 -5.04 5.59
CA VAL A 188 1.40 -3.99 4.91
C VAL A 188 2.02 -4.50 3.60
N LEU A 189 2.60 -5.70 3.58
CA LEU A 189 3.18 -6.27 2.36
C LEU A 189 2.12 -6.53 1.27
N ILE A 190 0.97 -7.09 1.64
CA ILE A 190 -0.15 -7.29 0.71
C ILE A 190 -0.71 -5.94 0.25
N GLY A 191 -0.82 -4.96 1.14
CA GLY A 191 -1.22 -3.59 0.80
C GLY A 191 -0.27 -2.95 -0.22
N ALA A 192 1.04 -3.05 -0.02
CA ALA A 192 2.05 -2.54 -0.94
C ALA A 192 1.99 -3.25 -2.31
N ALA A 193 1.87 -4.58 -2.33
CA ALA A 193 1.72 -5.35 -3.56
C ALA A 193 0.46 -4.94 -4.33
N LEU A 194 -0.65 -4.73 -3.62
CA LEU A 194 -1.88 -4.23 -4.21
C LEU A 194 -1.70 -2.83 -4.81
N CYS A 195 -1.06 -1.90 -4.08
CA CYS A 195 -0.80 -0.55 -4.59
C CYS A 195 -0.06 -0.58 -5.92
N VAL A 196 1.02 -1.36 -6.01
CA VAL A 196 1.77 -1.49 -7.26
C VAL A 196 0.89 -2.06 -8.37
N ALA A 197 0.10 -3.11 -8.08
CA ALA A 197 -0.77 -3.74 -9.07
C ALA A 197 -1.85 -2.79 -9.61
N ILE A 198 -2.52 -2.02 -8.75
CA ILE A 198 -3.58 -1.09 -9.16
C ILE A 198 -3.04 0.14 -9.88
N THR A 199 -1.84 0.62 -9.53
CA THR A 199 -1.18 1.71 -10.25
C THR A 199 -0.87 1.28 -11.68
N LEU A 200 -0.29 0.09 -11.86
CA LEU A 200 0.01 -0.45 -13.19
C LEU A 200 -1.27 -0.69 -14.02
N ALA A 201 -2.39 -1.03 -13.37
CA ALA A 201 -3.67 -1.15 -14.06
C ALA A 201 -4.19 0.20 -14.59
N ALA A 202 -4.02 1.29 -13.82
CA ALA A 202 -4.36 2.64 -14.27
C ALA A 202 -3.41 3.14 -15.37
N ASP A 203 -2.11 2.92 -15.22
CA ASP A 203 -1.09 3.33 -16.20
C ASP A 203 -1.33 2.63 -17.55
N MET A 204 -1.51 1.30 -17.54
CA MET A 204 -1.86 0.52 -18.73
C MET A 204 -3.13 1.05 -19.42
N MET A 205 -4.16 1.44 -18.65
CA MET A 205 -5.39 2.00 -19.23
C MET A 205 -5.13 3.33 -19.95
N ALA A 206 -4.32 4.22 -19.36
CA ALA A 206 -3.94 5.49 -19.98
C ALA A 206 -3.06 5.26 -21.23
N ASP A 207 -2.12 4.32 -21.18
CA ASP A 207 -1.23 3.97 -22.29
C ASP A 207 -1.99 3.35 -23.47
N LEU A 208 -2.96 2.46 -23.19
CA LEU A 208 -3.82 1.90 -24.24
C LEU A 208 -4.71 2.96 -24.89
N ARG A 209 -5.22 3.92 -24.11
CA ARG A 209 -6.02 5.04 -24.64
C ARG A 209 -5.18 5.93 -25.54
N THR A 210 -4.01 6.39 -25.09
CA THR A 210 -3.12 7.24 -25.88
C THR A 210 -2.58 6.49 -27.10
N GLY A 211 -2.23 5.22 -26.92
CA GLY A 211 -1.83 4.30 -27.98
C GLY A 211 -2.88 4.19 -29.09
N HIS A 212 -4.15 4.02 -28.72
CA HIS A 212 -5.25 3.99 -29.68
C HIS A 212 -5.38 5.30 -30.47
N LEU A 213 -5.16 6.46 -29.83
CA LEU A 213 -5.22 7.78 -30.49
C LEU A 213 -4.10 7.99 -31.51
N VAL A 214 -2.89 7.46 -31.26
CA VAL A 214 -1.73 7.60 -32.16
C VAL A 214 -1.57 6.41 -33.14
N GLY A 215 -2.47 5.43 -33.10
CA GLY A 215 -2.43 4.25 -33.97
C GLY A 215 -1.38 3.21 -33.57
N ALA A 216 -1.00 3.16 -32.28
CA ALA A 216 -0.11 2.14 -31.75
C ALA A 216 -0.77 0.75 -31.67
N GLN A 217 0.04 -0.31 -31.62
CA GLN A 217 -0.43 -1.69 -31.42
C GLN A 217 -0.44 -2.06 -29.92
N PRO A 218 -1.60 -2.36 -29.31
CA PRO A 218 -1.72 -2.63 -27.86
C PRO A 218 -0.77 -3.72 -27.36
N ARG A 219 -0.62 -4.82 -28.10
CA ARG A 219 0.35 -5.89 -27.83
C ARG A 219 1.76 -5.40 -27.59
N ARG A 220 2.24 -4.46 -28.41
CA ARG A 220 3.60 -3.95 -28.30
C ARG A 220 3.76 -3.07 -27.05
N GLN A 221 2.73 -2.32 -26.69
CA GLN A 221 2.72 -1.51 -25.48
C GLN A 221 2.78 -2.41 -24.24
N GLN A 222 1.89 -3.40 -24.15
CA GLN A 222 1.85 -4.34 -23.03
C GLN A 222 3.16 -5.11 -22.84
N VAL A 223 3.78 -5.59 -23.94
CA VAL A 223 5.07 -6.29 -23.87
C VAL A 223 6.19 -5.35 -23.43
N LEU A 224 6.26 -4.14 -23.98
CA LEU A 224 7.30 -3.17 -23.62
C LEU A 224 7.20 -2.80 -22.14
N GLU A 225 5.99 -2.47 -21.67
CA GLU A 225 5.74 -2.11 -20.28
C GLU A 225 6.11 -3.26 -19.34
N LEU A 226 5.72 -4.49 -19.65
CA LEU A 226 6.10 -5.67 -18.86
C LEU A 226 7.63 -5.88 -18.79
N LEU A 227 8.37 -5.53 -19.85
CA LEU A 227 9.84 -5.65 -19.86
C LEU A 227 10.53 -4.57 -19.02
N VAL A 228 9.96 -3.36 -18.94
CA VAL A 228 10.61 -2.21 -18.28
C VAL A 228 10.00 -1.85 -16.93
N VAL A 229 8.88 -2.47 -16.53
CA VAL A 229 8.15 -2.17 -15.28
C VAL A 229 9.04 -2.24 -14.03
N GLY A 230 10.06 -3.11 -14.03
CA GLY A 230 10.98 -3.25 -12.92
C GLY A 230 11.92 -2.05 -12.70
N ILE A 231 12.14 -1.22 -13.71
CA ILE A 231 13.06 -0.07 -13.63
C ILE A 231 12.54 0.97 -12.63
N GLY A 232 11.23 1.25 -12.65
CA GLY A 232 10.60 2.25 -11.79
C GLY A 232 10.80 1.96 -10.29
N PRO A 233 10.39 0.79 -9.78
CA PRO A 233 10.63 0.38 -8.39
C PRO A 233 12.10 0.34 -7.98
N LEU A 234 13.00 -0.05 -8.90
CA LEU A 234 14.44 -0.07 -8.62
C LEU A 234 14.99 1.34 -8.41
N VAL A 235 14.66 2.27 -9.30
CA VAL A 235 15.11 3.66 -9.22
C VAL A 235 14.47 4.36 -8.02
N SER A 236 13.18 4.18 -7.78
CA SER A 236 12.49 4.80 -6.65
C SER A 236 13.04 4.31 -5.31
N MET A 237 13.30 3.00 -5.17
CA MET A 237 13.91 2.45 -3.96
C MET A 237 15.34 2.97 -3.76
N LEU A 238 16.13 3.07 -4.84
CA LEU A 238 17.48 3.66 -4.76
C LEU A 238 17.42 5.10 -4.25
N VAL A 239 16.53 5.92 -4.79
CA VAL A 239 16.36 7.33 -4.37
C VAL A 239 15.92 7.42 -2.91
N VAL A 240 14.96 6.58 -2.49
CA VAL A 240 14.52 6.52 -1.07
C VAL A 240 15.68 6.17 -0.14
N LEU A 241 16.54 5.21 -0.52
CA LEU A 241 17.71 4.83 0.27
C LEU A 241 18.75 5.94 0.33
N LEU A 242 18.99 6.65 -0.78
CA LEU A 242 19.90 7.81 -0.81
C LEU A 242 19.41 8.94 0.09
N ILE A 243 18.12 9.27 0.03
CA ILE A 243 17.51 10.29 0.90
C ILE A 243 17.60 9.86 2.37
N ALA A 244 17.28 8.59 2.66
CA ALA A 244 17.35 8.06 4.02
C ALA A 244 18.77 8.15 4.60
N GLU A 245 19.79 7.86 3.79
CA GLU A 245 21.19 7.94 4.22
C GLU A 245 21.65 9.39 4.40
N ALA A 246 21.32 10.29 3.47
CA ALA A 246 21.62 11.71 3.60
C ALA A 246 20.98 12.31 4.86
N ASN A 247 19.70 12.00 5.11
CA ASN A 247 19.01 12.47 6.31
C ASN A 247 19.62 11.90 7.59
N ARG A 248 20.06 10.63 7.60
CA ARG A 248 20.75 10.07 8.76
C ARG A 248 22.05 10.80 9.07
N GLN A 249 22.79 11.21 8.05
CA GLN A 249 24.05 11.95 8.25
C GLN A 249 23.81 13.38 8.75
N SER A 250 22.75 14.04 8.29
CA SER A 250 22.45 15.44 8.67
C SER A 250 21.60 15.59 9.92
N PHE A 251 20.66 14.67 10.16
CA PHE A 251 19.61 14.78 11.19
C PHE A 251 19.54 13.55 12.12
N GLY A 252 20.39 12.53 11.93
CA GLY A 252 20.38 11.28 12.73
C GLY A 252 19.29 10.27 12.34
N VAL A 253 18.12 10.76 11.91
CA VAL A 253 16.96 9.94 11.53
C VAL A 253 16.73 9.90 10.01
N ALA A 254 16.16 8.80 9.50
CA ALA A 254 15.95 8.61 8.05
C ALA A 254 14.78 9.45 7.49
N PHE A 255 13.65 9.46 8.20
CA PHE A 255 12.44 10.19 7.84
C PHE A 255 11.71 10.60 9.12
N GLY A 256 11.09 11.77 9.13
CA GLY A 256 10.31 12.22 10.28
C GLY A 256 10.09 13.73 10.34
N PRO A 257 9.38 14.22 11.37
CA PRO A 257 9.14 15.65 11.59
C PRO A 257 10.43 16.48 11.75
N GLU A 258 11.51 15.83 12.18
CA GLU A 258 12.84 16.44 12.38
C GLU A 258 13.66 16.54 11.08
N THR A 259 13.16 15.93 10.00
CA THR A 259 13.79 15.98 8.67
C THR A 259 12.94 16.82 7.71
N PRO A 260 13.52 17.38 6.64
CA PRO A 260 12.76 18.00 5.56
C PRO A 260 11.81 17.03 4.84
N THR A 261 12.00 15.72 5.03
CA THR A 261 11.20 14.65 4.40
C THR A 261 10.28 13.98 5.41
N THR A 262 9.15 14.63 5.69
CA THR A 262 8.08 13.99 6.47
C THR A 262 7.47 12.82 5.68
N ALA A 263 7.08 11.75 6.37
CA ALA A 263 6.47 10.55 5.78
C ALA A 263 4.98 10.45 6.16
N PRO A 264 4.10 11.34 5.66
CA PRO A 264 2.70 11.39 6.07
C PRO A 264 1.94 10.10 5.75
N GLN A 265 2.28 9.41 4.67
CA GLN A 265 1.67 8.12 4.32
C GLN A 265 2.03 7.02 5.31
N ALA A 266 3.25 7.02 5.84
CA ALA A 266 3.64 6.07 6.89
C ALA A 266 2.87 6.36 8.20
N GLN A 267 2.64 7.63 8.52
CA GLN A 267 1.84 8.03 9.69
C GLN A 267 0.37 7.62 9.53
N ALA A 268 -0.23 7.84 8.36
CA ALA A 268 -1.59 7.39 8.07
C ALA A 268 -1.73 5.87 8.17
N LEU A 269 -0.76 5.12 7.62
CA LEU A 269 -0.70 3.67 7.74
C LEU A 269 -0.59 3.21 9.20
N GLN A 270 0.26 3.86 9.99
CA GLN A 270 0.40 3.57 11.41
C GLN A 270 -0.91 3.81 12.17
N ALA A 271 -1.59 4.93 11.93
CA ALA A 271 -2.88 5.25 12.54
C ALA A 271 -3.96 4.21 12.21
N VAL A 272 -3.96 3.68 10.99
CA VAL A 272 -4.87 2.60 10.58
C VAL A 272 -4.55 1.30 11.32
N ILE A 273 -3.28 0.92 11.40
CA ILE A 273 -2.84 -0.30 12.10
C ILE A 273 -3.20 -0.22 13.59
N THR A 274 -2.88 0.89 14.26
CA THR A 274 -3.19 1.06 15.68
C THR A 274 -4.69 1.16 15.92
N GLY A 275 -5.45 1.80 15.03
CA GLY A 275 -6.91 1.85 15.11
C GLY A 275 -7.56 0.46 15.00
N VAL A 276 -7.05 -0.41 14.12
CA VAL A 276 -7.51 -1.81 14.03
C VAL A 276 -7.12 -2.61 15.28
N GLN A 277 -5.89 -2.44 15.77
CA GLN A 277 -5.36 -3.12 16.96
C GLN A 277 -6.10 -2.73 18.25
N GLY A 278 -6.36 -1.44 18.46
CA GLY A 278 -7.11 -0.92 19.60
C GLY A 278 -8.62 -1.21 19.51
N GLY A 279 -9.13 -1.51 18.31
CA GLY A 279 -10.55 -1.67 18.06
C GLY A 279 -11.32 -0.35 17.99
N GLU A 280 -10.60 0.76 17.78
CA GLU A 280 -11.17 2.11 17.64
C GLU A 280 -11.50 2.47 16.18
N MET A 281 -11.30 1.53 15.25
CA MET A 281 -11.62 1.72 13.84
C MET A 281 -13.12 2.02 13.64
N PRO A 282 -13.49 3.12 12.97
CA PRO A 282 -14.88 3.48 12.76
C PRO A 282 -15.50 2.68 11.61
N TYR A 283 -15.66 1.36 11.78
CA TYR A 283 -16.20 0.45 10.75
C TYR A 283 -17.58 0.88 10.23
N ALA A 284 -18.38 1.54 11.06
CA ALA A 284 -19.66 2.12 10.65
C ALA A 284 -19.50 3.15 9.53
N LEU A 285 -18.43 3.96 9.53
CA LEU A 285 -18.16 4.93 8.46
C LEU A 285 -17.75 4.24 7.15
N TYR A 286 -16.97 3.16 7.23
CA TYR A 286 -16.66 2.34 6.04
C TYR A 286 -17.92 1.71 5.45
N GLY A 287 -18.79 1.16 6.30
CA GLY A 287 -20.07 0.58 5.89
C GLY A 287 -21.01 1.62 5.28
N LEU A 288 -21.11 2.80 5.90
CA LEU A 288 -21.90 3.92 5.37
C LEU A 288 -21.36 4.40 4.03
N GLY A 289 -20.04 4.55 3.90
CA GLY A 289 -19.39 4.91 2.64
C GLY A 289 -19.64 3.87 1.53
N ALA A 290 -19.55 2.58 1.85
CA ALA A 290 -19.87 1.49 0.92
C ALA A 290 -21.34 1.52 0.49
N LEU A 291 -22.26 1.76 1.43
CA LEU A 291 -23.69 1.88 1.14
C LEU A 291 -23.97 3.10 0.24
N LEU A 292 -23.43 4.27 0.58
CA LEU A 292 -23.59 5.47 -0.24
C LEU A 292 -23.00 5.28 -1.63
N GLY A 293 -21.80 4.69 -1.72
CA GLY A 293 -21.16 4.35 -3.00
C GLY A 293 -22.02 3.41 -3.84
N ALA A 294 -22.62 2.38 -3.24
CA ALA A 294 -23.53 1.47 -3.92
C ALA A 294 -24.81 2.18 -4.41
N LEU A 295 -25.45 2.99 -3.56
CA LEU A 295 -26.65 3.76 -3.93
C LEU A 295 -26.37 4.75 -5.07
N LEU A 296 -25.23 5.43 -5.02
CA LEU A 296 -24.80 6.35 -6.08
C LEU A 296 -24.36 5.62 -7.35
N GLY A 297 -23.78 4.44 -7.23
CA GLY A 297 -23.41 3.58 -8.36
C GLY A 297 -24.62 2.98 -9.09
N LEU A 298 -25.73 2.76 -8.37
CA LEU A 298 -27.02 2.33 -8.94
C LEU A 298 -27.84 3.49 -9.52
N SER A 299 -27.37 4.74 -9.39
CA SER A 299 -28.06 5.89 -9.96
C SER A 299 -28.00 5.90 -11.49
N THR A 300 -28.87 6.69 -12.12
CA THR A 300 -29.00 6.78 -13.59
C THR A 300 -27.77 7.37 -14.28
N PHE A 301 -26.89 8.04 -13.53
CA PHE A 301 -25.70 8.68 -14.07
C PHE A 301 -24.48 7.81 -13.82
N SER A 302 -23.95 7.25 -14.91
CA SER A 302 -22.73 6.45 -14.88
C SER A 302 -21.57 7.22 -14.22
N GLY A 303 -20.91 6.60 -13.24
CA GLY A 303 -19.74 7.17 -12.58
C GLY A 303 -20.01 8.13 -11.41
N LEU A 304 -21.27 8.43 -11.06
CA LEU A 304 -21.57 9.36 -9.95
C LEU A 304 -20.97 8.93 -8.61
N GLY A 305 -21.03 7.65 -8.26
CA GLY A 305 -20.42 7.16 -7.02
C GLY A 305 -18.90 7.42 -6.97
N VAL A 306 -18.22 7.28 -8.10
CA VAL A 306 -16.79 7.57 -8.22
C VAL A 306 -16.52 9.07 -8.10
N LEU A 307 -17.27 9.92 -8.80
CA LEU A 307 -17.11 11.37 -8.74
C LEU A 307 -17.33 11.92 -7.33
N VAL A 308 -18.42 11.50 -6.68
CA VAL A 308 -18.73 11.90 -5.30
C VAL A 308 -17.68 11.37 -4.33
N GLY A 309 -17.32 10.09 -4.42
CA GLY A 309 -16.31 9.49 -3.54
C GLY A 309 -14.94 10.16 -3.65
N LEU A 310 -14.48 10.42 -4.87
CA LEU A 310 -13.21 11.12 -5.11
C LEU A 310 -13.25 12.56 -4.61
N SER A 311 -14.39 13.24 -4.74
CA SER A 311 -14.56 14.60 -4.21
C SER A 311 -14.55 14.66 -2.67
N MET A 312 -14.91 13.57 -1.99
CA MET A 312 -14.78 13.48 -0.53
C MET A 312 -13.36 13.09 -0.09
N TYR A 313 -12.59 12.47 -0.98
CA TYR A 313 -11.23 12.00 -0.72
C TYR A 313 -10.18 13.12 -0.86
N LEU A 314 -10.33 14.00 -1.84
CA LEU A 314 -9.34 15.05 -2.12
C LEU A 314 -9.54 16.29 -1.24
N PRO A 315 -8.47 17.01 -0.89
CA PRO A 315 -8.56 18.29 -0.19
C PRO A 315 -9.42 19.29 -0.97
N PHE A 316 -10.27 20.05 -0.28
CA PHE A 316 -11.15 21.05 -0.90
C PHE A 316 -10.39 22.03 -1.79
N ALA A 317 -9.19 22.45 -1.38
CA ALA A 317 -8.35 23.34 -2.18
C ALA A 317 -8.04 22.78 -3.57
N ALA A 318 -7.71 21.48 -3.67
CA ALA A 318 -7.41 20.82 -4.94
C ALA A 318 -8.65 20.66 -5.83
N ILE A 319 -9.80 20.36 -5.23
CA ILE A 319 -11.07 20.23 -5.95
C ILE A 319 -11.55 21.60 -6.44
N ALA A 320 -11.44 22.63 -5.59
CA ALA A 320 -11.86 23.98 -5.91
C ALA A 320 -11.02 24.57 -7.05
N THR A 321 -9.70 24.39 -7.05
CA THR A 321 -8.83 24.85 -8.14
C THR A 321 -9.16 24.15 -9.46
N TYR A 322 -9.38 22.83 -9.43
CA TYR A 322 -9.86 22.09 -10.60
C TYR A 322 -11.21 22.63 -11.10
N GLY A 323 -12.17 22.85 -10.20
CA GLY A 323 -13.48 23.40 -10.51
C GLY A 323 -13.40 24.80 -11.13
N VAL A 324 -12.55 25.67 -10.60
CA VAL A 324 -12.28 27.00 -11.20
C VAL A 324 -11.69 26.84 -12.60
N GLY A 325 -10.73 25.92 -12.80
CA GLY A 325 -10.18 25.60 -14.11
C GLY A 325 -11.25 25.15 -15.13
N CYS A 326 -12.18 24.28 -14.72
CA CYS A 326 -13.30 23.87 -15.55
C CYS A 326 -14.22 25.04 -15.91
N VAL A 327 -14.56 25.90 -14.95
CA VAL A 327 -15.40 27.09 -15.20
C VAL A 327 -14.71 28.05 -16.17
N VAL A 328 -13.43 28.31 -15.97
CA VAL A 328 -12.63 29.14 -16.90
C VAL A 328 -12.64 28.55 -18.30
N ASN A 329 -12.41 27.24 -18.44
CA ASN A 329 -12.46 26.56 -19.73
C ASN A 329 -13.85 26.69 -20.40
N MET A 330 -14.93 26.51 -19.64
CA MET A 330 -16.30 26.67 -20.15
C MET A 330 -16.58 28.10 -20.64
N LEU A 331 -16.10 29.11 -19.93
CA LEU A 331 -16.24 30.51 -20.31
C LEU A 331 -15.42 30.85 -21.56
N VAL A 332 -14.18 30.37 -21.63
CA VAL A 332 -13.30 30.54 -22.78
C VAL A 332 -13.87 29.84 -24.02
N ALA A 333 -14.34 28.60 -23.88
CA ALA A 333 -14.97 27.85 -24.96
C ALA A 333 -16.23 28.53 -25.49
N ARG A 334 -17.01 29.20 -24.61
CA ARG A 334 -18.16 30.02 -25.03
C ARG A 334 -17.75 31.29 -25.74
N TRP A 335 -16.63 31.92 -25.35
CA TRP A 335 -16.22 33.22 -25.90
C TRP A 335 -15.39 33.12 -27.18
N LYS A 336 -14.44 32.18 -27.23
CA LYS A 336 -13.48 31.99 -28.33
C LYS A 336 -13.80 30.79 -29.22
N GLY A 337 -14.78 29.98 -28.83
CA GLY A 337 -15.15 28.73 -29.51
C GLY A 337 -14.38 27.51 -28.99
N ARG A 338 -14.99 26.31 -29.12
CA ARG A 338 -14.39 25.05 -28.64
C ARG A 338 -13.06 24.72 -29.28
N VAL A 339 -12.95 24.88 -30.60
CA VAL A 339 -11.71 24.57 -31.34
C VAL A 339 -10.54 25.39 -30.79
N TRP A 340 -10.74 26.67 -30.53
CA TRP A 340 -9.68 27.51 -29.94
C TRP A 340 -9.31 27.07 -28.52
N ALA A 341 -10.31 26.73 -27.70
CA ALA A 341 -10.06 26.25 -26.33
C ALA A 341 -9.28 24.92 -26.33
N GLU A 342 -9.61 24.00 -27.24
CA GLU A 342 -8.97 22.69 -27.38
C GLU A 342 -7.55 22.80 -27.99
N ASP A 343 -7.37 23.61 -29.04
CA ASP A 343 -6.09 23.71 -29.77
C ASP A 343 -5.07 24.65 -29.10
N TRP A 344 -5.53 25.68 -28.39
CA TRP A 344 -4.65 26.68 -27.76
C TRP A 344 -4.78 26.72 -26.25
N GLY A 345 -6.01 26.73 -25.72
CA GLY A 345 -6.26 26.86 -24.28
C GLY A 345 -5.69 25.70 -23.47
N VAL A 346 -6.03 24.46 -23.87
CA VAL A 346 -5.58 23.24 -23.19
C VAL A 346 -4.04 23.08 -23.27
N PRO A 347 -3.39 23.19 -24.44
CA PRO A 347 -1.92 23.11 -24.51
C PRO A 347 -1.19 24.20 -23.72
N PHE A 348 -1.73 25.42 -23.68
CA PHE A 348 -1.16 26.50 -22.87
C PHE A 348 -1.20 26.17 -21.38
N ALA A 349 -2.35 25.73 -20.86
CA ALA A 349 -2.49 25.31 -19.47
C ALA A 349 -1.58 24.12 -19.13
N ALA A 350 -1.53 23.11 -20.00
CA ALA A 350 -0.61 21.98 -19.85
C ALA A 350 0.86 22.43 -19.81
N GLY A 351 1.25 23.38 -20.66
CA GLY A 351 2.58 23.98 -20.68
C GLY A 351 2.95 24.69 -19.37
N LEU A 352 2.00 25.37 -18.72
CA LEU A 352 2.22 25.99 -17.41
C LEU A 352 2.47 24.95 -16.31
N ILE A 353 1.67 23.87 -16.28
CA ILE A 353 1.81 22.77 -15.30
C ILE A 353 3.16 22.07 -15.45
N VAL A 354 3.54 21.75 -16.69
CA VAL A 354 4.84 21.13 -16.99
C VAL A 354 5.99 22.09 -16.70
N GLY A 355 5.82 23.38 -17.01
CA GLY A 355 6.82 24.42 -16.78
C GLY A 355 7.18 24.61 -15.32
N GLU A 356 6.19 24.62 -14.41
CA GLU A 356 6.42 24.67 -12.96
C GLU A 356 7.23 23.46 -12.49
N SER A 357 6.83 22.26 -12.94
CA SER A 357 7.49 21.00 -12.56
C SER A 357 8.95 20.96 -13.02
N LEU A 358 9.24 21.40 -14.25
CA LEU A 358 10.60 21.48 -14.79
C LEU A 358 11.45 22.52 -14.05
N LEU A 359 10.89 23.68 -13.72
CA LEU A 359 11.58 24.71 -12.95
C LEU A 359 11.95 24.19 -11.55
N ALA A 360 11.00 23.56 -10.85
CA ALA A 360 11.23 22.97 -9.54
C ALA A 360 12.32 21.89 -9.58
N MET A 361 12.28 21.00 -10.58
CA MET A 361 13.32 19.99 -10.75
C MET A 361 14.69 20.61 -11.03
N THR A 362 14.75 21.66 -11.85
CA THR A 362 16.00 22.38 -12.15
C THR A 362 16.57 23.05 -10.92
N VAL A 363 15.73 23.73 -10.13
CA VAL A 363 16.15 24.36 -8.86
C VAL A 363 16.67 23.31 -7.89
N ASN A 364 15.97 22.18 -7.72
CA ASN A 364 16.41 21.10 -6.84
C ASN A 364 17.74 20.49 -7.29
N MET A 365 17.96 20.34 -8.60
CA MET A 365 19.24 19.88 -9.15
C MET A 365 20.38 20.87 -8.90
N ILE A 366 20.11 22.18 -8.98
CA ILE A 366 21.10 23.22 -8.66
C ILE A 366 21.45 23.17 -7.18
N VAL A 367 20.45 23.12 -6.29
CA VAL A 367 20.66 23.00 -4.84
C VAL A 367 21.51 21.75 -4.53
N LEU A 368 21.17 20.60 -5.14
CA LEU A 368 21.94 19.37 -4.96
C LEU A 368 23.40 19.51 -5.44
N ALA A 369 23.64 20.24 -6.53
CA ALA A 369 24.99 20.45 -7.08
C ALA A 369 25.82 21.46 -6.27
N THR A 370 25.18 22.41 -5.59
CA THR A 370 25.86 23.46 -4.81
C THR A 370 26.07 23.09 -3.34
N GLY A 371 25.38 22.05 -2.84
CA GLY A 371 25.28 21.76 -1.40
C GLY A 371 24.41 22.79 -0.68
#